data_AF-A0A1Z4GDQ7-F1
#
_entry.id   AF-A0A1Z4GDQ7-F1
#
_cell.length_a   1.000
_cell.length_b   1.000
_cell.length_c   1.000
_cell.angle_alpha   90.00
_cell.angle_beta   90.00
_cell.angle_gamma   90.00
#
_symmetry.space_group_name_H-M   'P 1'
#
loop_
_entity.id
_entity.type
_entity.pdbx_description
1 polymer ?
#
loop_
_entity_poly.entity_id
_entity_poly.type
_entity_poly.pdbx_seq_one_letter_code
_entity_poly.pdbx_strand_id
1 'polypeptide(L)'
;MKNAEYKPLTNDSQPIPTTSLKPNYIEILAQWIVDLIAFPISFVTHIFAQFVTPGSSGTKILGAMGFFTGTLLSTDGIWQTFFSGVPLFPWFETTWIGWIGWLQLPFNPIFWLSFGMSALVQIMEARTLRGKTPQQAKEELEEHRQFALGSKPSGVIDLTTALWGDYKRAGMKERHSGGLIALFFWIFDLSATFISRNPFRYTNPGQILACFAYNIVSMMSGEIGYTIWKLTK
;
A
#
# COMPACT_ATOMS: atom_id res chain seq x y z
N MET A 1 -34.40 55.40 -20.72
CA MET A 1 -33.47 55.13 -19.60
C MET A 1 -34.27 55.20 -18.31
N LYS A 2 -34.45 54.06 -17.63
CA LYS A 2 -35.21 53.95 -16.37
C LYS A 2 -34.32 54.41 -15.22
N ASN A 3 -34.70 55.47 -14.52
CA ASN A 3 -34.08 55.84 -13.25
C ASN A 3 -34.83 55.11 -12.14
N ALA A 4 -34.15 54.17 -11.49
CA ALA A 4 -34.68 53.46 -10.34
C ALA A 4 -34.67 54.40 -9.13
N GLU A 5 -35.86 54.61 -8.55
CA GLU A 5 -36.07 55.38 -7.34
C GLU A 5 -35.64 54.54 -6.12
N TYR A 6 -34.68 55.07 -5.35
CA TYR A 6 -34.15 54.44 -4.13
C TYR A 6 -35.10 54.69 -2.96
N LYS A 7 -35.71 53.63 -2.42
CA LYS A 7 -36.43 53.67 -1.13
C LYS A 7 -35.50 53.25 0.00
N PRO A 8 -35.34 54.06 1.07
CA PRO A 8 -34.53 53.68 2.22
C PRO A 8 -35.19 52.58 3.05
N LEU A 9 -34.39 51.67 3.60
CA LEU A 9 -34.82 50.61 4.52
C LEU A 9 -35.33 51.24 5.83
N THR A 10 -36.62 51.10 6.10
CA THR A 10 -37.20 51.41 7.41
C THR A 10 -36.70 50.43 8.46
N ASN A 11 -36.20 51.00 9.54
CA ASN A 11 -35.53 50.35 10.64
C ASN A 11 -36.56 49.70 11.60
N ASP A 12 -37.10 48.54 11.22
CA ASP A 12 -37.95 47.75 12.13
C ASP A 12 -37.06 46.98 13.11
N SER A 13 -36.70 47.67 14.19
CA SER A 13 -36.08 47.07 15.38
C SER A 13 -37.12 46.20 16.10
N GLN A 14 -37.40 45.01 15.57
CA GLN A 14 -38.14 43.98 16.30
C GLN A 14 -37.25 43.52 17.47
N PRO A 15 -37.71 43.57 18.74
CA PRO A 15 -36.94 43.00 19.83
C PRO A 15 -36.82 41.49 19.57
N ILE A 16 -35.59 41.00 19.48
CA ILE A 16 -35.29 39.57 19.40
C ILE A 16 -35.97 38.92 20.60
N PRO A 17 -36.93 38.01 20.42
CA PRO A 17 -37.51 37.29 21.55
C PRO A 17 -36.38 36.43 22.13
N THR A 18 -35.83 36.86 23.27
CA THR A 18 -35.04 36.00 24.15
C THR A 18 -36.00 34.98 24.74
N THR A 19 -36.34 33.96 23.98
CA THR A 19 -36.92 32.73 24.51
C THR A 19 -35.91 32.18 25.50
N SER A 20 -36.23 32.32 26.79
CA SER A 20 -35.52 31.60 27.84
C SER A 20 -35.63 30.11 27.50
N LEU A 21 -34.54 29.52 27.01
CA LEU A 21 -34.40 28.09 26.83
C LEU A 21 -34.49 27.47 28.24
N LYS A 22 -35.71 27.15 28.68
CA LYS A 22 -35.90 26.23 29.78
C LYS A 22 -35.31 24.90 29.27
N PRO A 23 -34.31 24.30 29.95
CA PRO A 23 -33.80 23.02 29.53
C PRO A 23 -34.97 22.05 29.55
N ASN A 24 -35.36 21.58 28.36
CA ASN A 24 -36.45 20.62 28.22
C ASN A 24 -35.88 19.28 28.67
N TYR A 25 -36.00 18.99 29.96
CA TYR A 25 -35.42 17.79 30.58
C TYR A 25 -35.84 16.50 29.87
N ILE A 26 -37.00 16.50 29.20
CA ILE A 26 -37.49 15.39 28.38
C ILE A 26 -36.65 15.23 27.11
N GLU A 27 -36.27 16.32 26.46
CA GLU A 27 -35.42 16.31 25.26
C GLU A 27 -33.98 15.91 25.61
N ILE A 28 -33.48 16.36 26.76
CA ILE A 28 -32.20 15.90 27.29
C ILE A 28 -32.27 14.40 27.57
N LEU A 29 -33.27 13.91 28.31
CA LEU A 29 -33.42 12.49 28.62
C LEU A 29 -33.56 11.64 27.35
N ALA A 30 -34.31 12.10 26.36
CA ALA A 30 -34.45 11.44 25.06
C ALA A 30 -33.11 11.37 24.33
N GLN A 31 -32.33 12.45 24.33
CA GLN A 31 -30.99 12.48 23.74
C GLN A 31 -30.06 11.48 24.44
N TRP A 32 -30.07 11.41 25.78
CA TRP A 32 -29.28 10.44 26.54
C TRP A 32 -29.66 8.99 26.22
N ILE A 33 -30.96 8.68 26.06
CA ILE A 33 -31.42 7.33 25.70
C ILE A 33 -30.98 6.98 24.27
N VAL A 34 -31.15 7.91 23.32
CA VAL A 34 -30.72 7.73 21.93
C VAL A 34 -29.21 7.56 21.85
N ASP A 35 -28.44 8.38 22.56
CA ASP A 35 -26.98 8.32 22.58
C ASP A 35 -26.48 7.02 23.23
N LEU A 36 -27.15 6.52 24.28
CA LEU A 36 -26.81 5.24 24.92
C LEU A 36 -27.03 4.07 23.95
N ILE A 37 -28.13 4.09 23.19
CA ILE A 37 -28.45 3.05 22.19
C ILE A 37 -27.53 3.16 20.97
N ALA A 38 -27.21 4.39 20.54
CA ALA A 38 -26.34 4.66 19.40
C ALA A 38 -24.86 4.44 19.71
N PHE A 39 -24.44 4.55 20.98
CA PHE A 39 -23.04 4.40 21.40
C PHE A 39 -22.37 3.13 20.87
N PRO A 40 -22.92 1.90 21.01
CA PRO A 40 -22.30 0.70 20.47
C PRO A 40 -22.17 0.73 18.95
N ILE A 41 -23.17 1.24 18.23
CA ILE A 41 -23.18 1.31 16.76
C ILE A 41 -22.15 2.34 16.27
N SER A 42 -22.14 3.52 16.87
CA SER A 42 -21.20 4.60 16.56
C SER A 42 -19.76 4.19 16.90
N PHE A 43 -19.54 3.51 18.02
CA PHE A 43 -18.23 2.97 18.40
C PHE A 43 -17.72 1.98 17.36
N VAL A 44 -18.54 1.00 16.97
CA VAL A 44 -18.19 0.02 15.92
C VAL A 44 -17.91 0.73 14.59
N THR A 45 -18.75 1.70 14.21
CA THR A 45 -18.57 2.49 12.98
C THR A 45 -17.25 3.26 12.98
N HIS A 46 -16.87 3.86 14.11
CA HIS A 46 -15.59 4.55 14.24
C HIS A 46 -14.40 3.59 14.15
N ILE A 47 -14.50 2.38 14.71
CA ILE A 47 -13.48 1.34 14.54
C ILE A 47 -13.34 0.96 13.06
N PHE A 48 -14.45 0.66 12.38
CA PHE A 48 -14.43 0.33 10.96
C PHE A 48 -13.92 1.48 10.09
N ALA A 49 -14.28 2.73 10.41
CA ALA A 49 -13.76 3.91 9.72
C ALA A 49 -12.23 3.99 9.83
N GLN A 50 -11.65 3.66 10.99
CA GLN A 50 -10.19 3.58 11.12
C GLN A 50 -9.54 2.54 10.19
N PHE A 51 -10.26 1.50 9.75
CA PHE A 51 -9.71 0.47 8.87
C PHE A 51 -10.07 0.64 7.38
N VAL A 52 -11.03 1.49 7.06
CA VAL A 52 -11.50 1.71 5.67
C VAL A 52 -11.07 3.08 5.13
N THR A 53 -10.87 4.08 5.97
CA THR A 53 -10.47 5.43 5.52
C THR A 53 -8.98 5.47 5.12
N PRO A 54 -8.63 5.81 3.87
CA PRO A 54 -7.24 5.95 3.45
C PRO A 54 -6.49 6.98 4.30
N GLY A 55 -5.30 6.62 4.81
CA GLY A 55 -4.43 7.51 5.59
C GLY A 55 -4.72 7.55 7.10
N SER A 56 -5.79 6.89 7.56
CA SER A 56 -6.07 6.70 8.99
C SER A 56 -5.00 5.86 9.69
N SER A 57 -4.97 5.92 11.02
CA SER A 57 -4.04 5.10 11.82
C SER A 57 -4.30 3.60 11.65
N GLY A 58 -5.56 3.18 11.55
CA GLY A 58 -5.91 1.77 11.38
C GLY A 58 -5.50 1.20 10.01
N THR A 59 -5.65 1.95 8.92
CA THR A 59 -5.19 1.52 7.59
C THR A 59 -3.67 1.44 7.50
N LYS A 60 -2.95 2.36 8.17
CA LYS A 60 -1.47 2.29 8.31
C LYS A 60 -1.03 1.02 9.01
N ILE A 61 -1.68 0.67 10.12
CA ILE A 61 -1.39 -0.55 10.89
C ILE A 61 -1.70 -1.79 10.06
N LEU A 62 -2.86 -1.85 9.40
CA LEU A 62 -3.21 -2.98 8.52
C LEU A 62 -2.23 -3.14 7.36
N GLY A 63 -1.83 -2.05 6.73
CA GLY A 63 -0.82 -2.08 5.67
C GLY A 63 0.52 -2.61 6.17
N ALA A 64 0.99 -2.11 7.32
CA ALA A 64 2.23 -2.58 7.94
C ALA A 64 2.14 -4.07 8.32
N MET A 65 1.05 -4.50 8.97
CA MET A 65 0.83 -5.90 9.34
C MET A 65 0.76 -6.80 8.12
N GLY A 66 0.05 -6.39 7.07
CA GLY A 66 -0.03 -7.13 5.80
C GLY A 66 1.34 -7.26 5.15
N PHE A 67 2.14 -6.19 5.16
CA PHE A 67 3.51 -6.22 4.65
C PHE A 67 4.37 -7.19 5.45
N PHE A 68 4.46 -7.02 6.76
CA PHE A 68 5.27 -7.90 7.63
C PHE A 68 4.84 -9.35 7.56
N THR A 69 3.52 -9.62 7.52
CA THR A 69 3.00 -10.98 7.38
C THR A 69 3.39 -11.55 6.02
N GLY A 70 3.17 -10.81 4.94
CA GLY A 70 3.57 -11.23 3.60
C GLY A 70 5.07 -11.47 3.49
N THR A 71 5.90 -10.57 4.03
CA THR A 71 7.36 -10.72 4.08
C THR A 71 7.73 -11.97 4.86
N LEU A 72 7.12 -12.22 6.00
CA LEU A 72 7.42 -13.39 6.82
C LEU A 72 7.01 -14.70 6.12
N LEU A 73 5.89 -14.71 5.39
CA LEU A 73 5.45 -15.87 4.60
C LEU A 73 6.38 -16.16 3.43
N SER A 74 6.80 -15.14 2.67
CA SER A 74 7.78 -15.30 1.58
C SER A 74 9.18 -15.64 2.10
N THR A 75 9.57 -15.09 3.26
CA THR A 75 10.83 -15.43 3.96
C THR A 75 10.95 -16.92 4.19
N ASP A 76 9.86 -17.57 4.57
CA ASP A 76 9.85 -19.02 4.78
C ASP A 76 10.20 -19.79 3.49
N GLY A 77 9.69 -19.38 2.32
CA GLY A 77 10.03 -20.02 1.04
C GLY A 77 11.51 -19.82 0.65
N ILE A 78 12.05 -18.62 0.86
CA ILE A 78 13.48 -18.31 0.62
C ILE A 78 14.38 -19.11 1.58
N TRP A 79 14.01 -19.12 2.86
CA TRP A 79 14.70 -19.83 3.93
C TRP A 79 14.83 -21.33 3.62
N GLN A 80 13.74 -21.97 3.20
CA GLN A 80 13.75 -23.38 2.81
C GLN A 80 14.55 -23.63 1.53
N THR A 81 14.36 -22.79 0.50
CA THR A 81 14.93 -23.03 -0.83
C THR A 81 16.44 -22.76 -0.90
N PHE A 82 16.90 -21.65 -0.34
CA PHE A 82 18.29 -21.20 -0.50
C PHE A 82 19.19 -21.59 0.67
N PHE A 83 18.62 -21.79 1.85
CA PHE A 83 19.39 -22.09 3.06
C PHE A 83 19.09 -23.46 3.65
N SER A 84 18.25 -24.27 2.97
CA SER A 84 17.80 -25.58 3.44
C SER A 84 17.26 -25.54 4.87
N GLY A 85 16.66 -24.41 5.23
CA GLY A 85 16.16 -24.18 6.57
C GLY A 85 14.92 -25.00 6.86
N VAL A 86 14.73 -25.37 8.13
CA VAL A 86 13.50 -26.05 8.57
C VAL A 86 12.31 -25.10 8.44
N PRO A 87 11.15 -25.52 7.92
CA PRO A 87 10.01 -24.64 7.72
C PRO A 87 9.62 -23.85 8.97
N LEU A 88 9.46 -22.53 8.86
CA LEU A 88 9.02 -21.61 9.91
C LEU A 88 7.57 -21.85 10.30
N PHE A 89 6.75 -22.35 9.38
CA PHE A 89 5.34 -22.59 9.61
C PHE A 89 4.93 -24.05 9.34
N PRO A 90 3.94 -24.57 10.07
CA PRO A 90 3.49 -25.96 9.92
C PRO A 90 2.62 -26.17 8.68
N TRP A 91 2.22 -25.12 7.97
CA TRP A 91 1.25 -25.24 6.89
C TRP A 91 1.85 -25.97 5.71
N PHE A 92 1.17 -27.04 5.32
CA PHE A 92 1.55 -27.92 4.22
C PHE A 92 2.85 -28.71 4.50
N GLU A 93 3.50 -28.56 5.64
CA GLU A 93 4.75 -29.27 5.96
C GLU A 93 4.55 -30.41 6.96
N THR A 94 5.43 -31.42 6.90
CA THR A 94 5.45 -32.52 7.89
C THR A 94 6.21 -32.15 9.16
N THR A 95 7.15 -31.21 9.06
CA THR A 95 7.97 -30.71 10.18
C THR A 95 8.08 -29.20 10.09
N TRP A 96 8.24 -28.53 11.23
CA TRP A 96 8.45 -27.09 11.31
C TRP A 96 9.28 -26.76 12.55
N ILE A 97 9.82 -25.55 12.65
CA ILE A 97 10.76 -25.17 13.73
C ILE A 97 10.14 -25.26 15.14
N GLY A 98 8.80 -25.28 15.22
CA GLY A 98 8.06 -25.32 16.47
C GLY A 98 8.11 -23.99 17.24
N TRP A 99 7.29 -23.88 18.28
CA TRP A 99 7.21 -22.66 19.09
C TRP A 99 8.53 -22.28 19.77
N ILE A 100 9.32 -23.27 20.18
CA ILE A 100 10.64 -23.04 20.78
C ILE A 100 11.64 -22.57 19.71
N GLY A 101 11.61 -23.14 18.51
CA GLY A 101 12.45 -22.69 17.40
C GLY A 101 12.18 -21.24 17.03
N TRP A 102 10.92 -20.78 17.12
CA TRP A 102 10.56 -19.37 16.93
C TRP A 102 11.25 -18.42 17.90
N LEU A 103 11.48 -18.84 19.16
CA LEU A 103 12.22 -18.04 20.13
C LEU A 103 13.72 -17.97 19.80
N GLN A 104 14.24 -18.98 19.12
CA GLN A 104 15.65 -19.06 18.72
C GLN A 104 15.92 -18.38 17.37
N LEU A 105 14.89 -18.25 16.53
CA LEU A 105 14.96 -17.69 15.18
C LEU A 105 15.63 -16.31 15.10
N PRO A 106 15.37 -15.34 16.01
CA PRO A 106 16.00 -14.02 15.96
C PRO A 106 17.51 -14.05 16.19
N PHE A 107 18.04 -15.13 16.77
CA PHE A 107 19.48 -15.30 16.99
C PHE A 107 20.18 -15.99 15.81
N ASN A 108 19.44 -16.39 14.78
CA ASN A 108 19.99 -16.98 13.57
C ASN A 108 20.24 -15.90 12.50
N PRO A 109 21.50 -15.61 12.11
CA PRO A 109 21.80 -14.60 11.10
C PRO A 109 21.22 -14.93 9.71
N ILE A 110 21.08 -16.22 9.39
CA ILE A 110 20.56 -16.68 8.09
C ILE A 110 19.07 -16.34 7.97
N PHE A 111 18.33 -16.31 9.09
CA PHE A 111 16.93 -15.90 9.09
C PHE A 111 16.81 -14.44 8.66
N TRP A 112 17.64 -13.55 9.22
CA TRP A 112 17.64 -12.13 8.84
C TRP A 112 18.07 -11.89 7.40
N LEU A 113 19.00 -12.70 6.89
CA LEU A 113 19.37 -12.68 5.47
C LEU A 113 18.16 -13.05 4.59
N SER A 114 17.47 -14.14 4.92
CA SER A 114 16.28 -14.60 4.21
C SER A 114 15.15 -13.56 4.27
N PHE A 115 14.94 -12.97 5.45
CA PHE A 115 13.96 -11.91 5.67
C PHE A 115 14.27 -10.65 4.87
N GLY A 116 15.55 -10.24 4.86
CA GLY A 116 16.02 -9.12 4.04
C GLY A 116 15.81 -9.36 2.55
N MET A 117 16.10 -10.57 2.06
CA MET A 117 15.85 -10.94 0.67
C MET A 117 14.35 -10.87 0.34
N SER A 118 13.49 -11.43 1.20
CA SER A 118 12.03 -11.37 1.01
C SER A 118 11.50 -9.93 0.99
N ALA A 119 11.96 -9.09 1.93
CA ALA A 119 11.56 -7.68 1.98
C ALA A 119 11.98 -6.94 0.70
N LEU A 120 13.18 -7.21 0.18
CA LEU A 120 13.67 -6.63 -1.06
C LEU A 120 12.83 -7.05 -2.26
N VAL A 121 12.53 -8.34 -2.39
CA VAL A 121 11.65 -8.89 -3.44
C VAL A 121 10.32 -8.14 -3.43
N GLN A 122 9.63 -8.11 -2.29
CA GLN A 122 8.30 -7.50 -2.18
C GLN A 122 8.31 -5.99 -2.44
N ILE A 123 9.34 -5.27 -1.99
CA ILE A 123 9.49 -3.85 -2.28
C ILE A 123 9.71 -3.62 -3.78
N MET A 124 10.53 -4.44 -4.42
CA MET A 124 10.83 -4.32 -5.84
C MET A 124 9.64 -4.68 -6.72
N GLU A 125 8.93 -5.76 -6.40
CA GLU A 125 7.72 -6.15 -7.12
C GLU A 125 6.63 -5.07 -6.99
N ALA A 126 6.37 -4.58 -5.77
CA ALA A 126 5.40 -3.52 -5.56
C ALA A 126 5.78 -2.17 -6.22
N ARG A 127 7.07 -1.87 -6.34
CA ARG A 127 7.57 -0.68 -7.09
C ARG A 127 7.41 -0.84 -8.58
N THR A 128 7.62 -2.03 -9.12
CA THR A 128 7.57 -2.29 -10.57
C THR A 128 6.15 -2.37 -11.11
N LEU A 129 5.20 -2.90 -10.33
CA LEU A 129 3.77 -2.93 -10.67
C LEU A 129 3.13 -1.53 -10.68
N ARG A 130 3.69 -0.59 -9.92
CA ARG A 130 3.21 0.79 -9.81
C ARG A 130 4.26 1.74 -10.36
N GLY A 131 4.25 1.90 -11.68
CA GLY A 131 5.06 2.90 -12.37
C GLY A 131 4.92 4.30 -11.74
N LYS A 132 5.82 5.21 -12.14
CA LYS A 132 5.86 6.59 -11.61
C LYS A 132 4.50 7.28 -11.70
N THR A 133 4.10 8.02 -10.66
CA THR A 133 2.89 8.85 -10.73
C THR A 133 3.10 9.98 -11.74
N PRO A 134 2.04 10.52 -12.37
CA PRO A 134 2.17 11.63 -13.33
C PRO A 134 2.90 12.85 -12.76
N GLN A 135 2.73 13.11 -11.45
CA GLN A 135 3.43 14.17 -10.73
C GLN A 135 4.94 13.90 -10.63
N GLN A 136 5.33 12.68 -10.24
CA GLN A 136 6.75 12.29 -10.13
C GLN A 136 7.45 12.30 -11.48
N ALA A 137 6.77 11.81 -12.53
CA ALA A 137 7.29 11.87 -13.89
C ALA A 137 7.44 13.32 -14.40
N LYS A 138 6.57 14.23 -13.94
CA LYS A 138 6.65 15.66 -14.26
C LYS A 138 7.80 16.35 -13.53
N GLU A 139 7.98 16.11 -12.24
CA GLU A 139 9.06 16.67 -11.43
C GLU A 139 10.44 16.26 -11.95
N GLU A 140 10.61 14.98 -12.27
CA GLU A 140 11.86 14.46 -12.86
C GLU A 140 12.14 15.05 -14.26
N LEU A 141 11.11 15.24 -15.08
CA LEU A 141 11.22 15.92 -16.36
C LEU A 141 11.60 17.40 -16.20
N GLU A 142 11.09 18.07 -15.16
CA GLU A 142 11.42 19.47 -14.84
C GLU A 142 12.84 19.61 -14.28
N GLU A 143 13.33 18.64 -13.50
CA GLU A 143 14.69 18.58 -12.97
C GLU A 143 15.73 18.36 -14.08
N HIS A 144 15.45 17.47 -15.03
CA HIS A 144 16.34 17.19 -16.16
C HIS A 144 16.29 18.25 -17.28
N ARG A 145 15.40 19.24 -17.18
CA ARG A 145 15.23 20.32 -18.16
C ARG A 145 16.29 21.42 -18.09
N GLN A 146 17.26 21.35 -17.17
CA GLN A 146 18.16 22.47 -16.83
C GLN A 146 19.55 22.49 -17.52
N PHE A 147 19.85 21.60 -18.48
CA PHE A 147 21.15 21.68 -19.18
C PHE A 147 21.15 22.81 -20.23
N ALA A 148 21.59 23.99 -19.82
CA ALA A 148 21.84 25.13 -20.71
C ALA A 148 23.10 24.91 -21.56
N LEU A 149 22.95 24.86 -22.87
CA LEU A 149 24.07 24.74 -23.82
C LEU A 149 24.88 26.05 -23.86
N GLY A 150 26.20 25.94 -23.72
CA GLY A 150 27.15 27.07 -23.64
C GLY A 150 27.41 27.85 -24.94
N SER A 151 26.81 27.46 -26.08
CA SER A 151 26.92 28.23 -27.33
C SER A 151 25.80 27.90 -28.33
N LYS A 152 25.36 28.91 -29.10
CA LYS A 152 24.26 28.82 -30.08
C LYS A 152 24.63 27.94 -31.28
N PRO A 153 23.82 26.94 -31.68
CA PRO A 153 24.08 26.11 -32.85
C PRO A 153 23.94 26.93 -34.14
N SER A 154 24.84 26.76 -35.11
CA SER A 154 24.85 27.49 -36.39
C SER A 154 23.95 26.87 -37.48
N GLY A 155 22.79 26.33 -37.09
CA GLY A 155 21.77 25.76 -37.98
C GLY A 155 20.44 25.57 -37.24
N VAL A 156 19.32 25.48 -37.98
CA VAL A 156 17.99 25.20 -37.39
C VAL A 156 17.96 23.74 -36.94
N ILE A 157 18.48 23.49 -35.75
CA ILE A 157 18.34 22.22 -35.06
C ILE A 157 17.04 22.29 -34.29
N ASP A 158 16.08 21.43 -34.63
CA ASP A 158 14.89 21.21 -33.80
C ASP A 158 15.32 20.47 -32.52
N LEU A 159 15.87 21.24 -31.60
CA LEU A 159 16.39 20.80 -30.31
C LEU A 159 15.34 20.01 -29.53
N THR A 160 14.07 20.41 -29.68
CA THR A 160 12.91 19.75 -29.10
C THR A 160 12.78 18.32 -29.56
N THR A 161 12.94 18.03 -30.84
CA THR A 161 12.84 16.66 -31.39
C THR A 161 14.00 15.77 -30.94
N ALA A 162 15.22 16.31 -30.85
CA ALA A 162 16.39 15.56 -30.36
C ALA A 162 16.28 15.25 -28.85
N LEU A 163 15.95 16.25 -28.03
CA LEU A 163 15.71 16.09 -26.59
C LEU A 163 14.52 15.15 -26.31
N TRP A 164 13.47 15.20 -27.13
CA TRP A 164 12.33 14.29 -27.04
C TRP A 164 12.72 12.85 -27.39
N GLY A 165 13.62 12.67 -28.36
CA GLY A 165 14.18 11.37 -28.72
C GLY A 165 14.99 10.75 -27.59
N ASP A 166 15.85 11.54 -26.95
CA ASP A 166 16.67 11.09 -25.81
C ASP A 166 15.83 10.85 -24.56
N TYR A 167 14.86 11.71 -24.26
CA TYR A 167 13.87 11.50 -23.20
C TYR A 167 13.06 10.21 -23.43
N LYS A 168 12.57 10.00 -24.66
CA LYS A 168 11.84 8.78 -25.02
C LYS A 168 12.72 7.53 -24.89
N ARG A 169 13.99 7.59 -25.31
CA ARG A 169 14.93 6.46 -25.18
C ARG A 169 15.31 6.20 -23.72
N ALA A 170 15.53 7.23 -22.92
CA ALA A 170 15.82 7.11 -21.49
C ALA A 170 14.62 6.52 -20.73
N GLY A 171 13.42 7.04 -20.97
CA GLY A 171 12.18 6.52 -20.37
C GLY A 171 11.85 5.09 -20.84
N MET A 172 12.12 4.75 -22.11
CA MET A 172 11.97 3.39 -22.62
C MET A 172 13.02 2.44 -22.02
N LYS A 173 14.27 2.88 -21.85
CA LYS A 173 15.32 2.10 -21.17
C LYS A 173 14.94 1.82 -19.72
N GLU A 174 14.46 2.83 -19.00
CA GLU A 174 13.99 2.66 -17.63
C GLU A 174 12.80 1.71 -17.54
N ARG A 175 11.85 1.80 -18.49
CA ARG A 175 10.71 0.87 -18.57
C ARG A 175 11.15 -0.56 -18.88
N HIS A 176 12.09 -0.76 -19.81
CA HIS A 176 12.60 -2.08 -20.16
C HIS A 176 13.46 -2.69 -19.06
N SER A 177 14.39 -1.93 -18.48
CA SER A 177 15.22 -2.39 -17.36
C SER A 177 14.40 -2.63 -16.10
N GLY A 178 13.46 -1.72 -15.77
CA GLY A 178 12.54 -1.90 -14.65
C GLY A 178 11.64 -3.12 -14.82
N GLY A 179 11.10 -3.34 -16.02
CA GLY A 179 10.31 -4.54 -16.35
C GLY A 179 11.11 -5.84 -16.29
N LEU A 180 12.37 -5.83 -16.72
CA LEU A 180 13.24 -7.01 -16.63
C LEU A 180 13.61 -7.34 -15.18
N ILE A 181 13.90 -6.32 -14.37
CA ILE A 181 14.14 -6.47 -12.93
C ILE A 181 12.87 -7.00 -12.23
N ALA A 182 11.69 -6.49 -12.59
CA ALA A 182 10.41 -6.99 -12.08
C ALA A 182 10.23 -8.49 -12.37
N LEU A 183 10.48 -8.88 -13.63
CA LEU A 183 10.34 -10.26 -14.08
C LEU A 183 11.35 -11.18 -13.38
N PHE A 184 12.57 -10.70 -13.12
CA PHE A 184 13.54 -11.43 -12.31
C PHE A 184 13.02 -11.70 -10.90
N PHE A 185 12.50 -10.68 -10.20
CA PHE A 185 11.96 -10.86 -8.84
C PHE A 185 10.74 -11.78 -8.80
N TRP A 186 9.82 -11.63 -9.76
CA TRP A 186 8.67 -12.52 -9.90
C TRP A 186 9.08 -13.99 -10.14
N ILE A 187 10.06 -14.24 -11.02
CA ILE A 187 10.58 -15.60 -11.22
C ILE A 187 11.27 -16.12 -9.96
N PHE A 188 12.03 -15.26 -9.28
CA PHE A 188 12.71 -15.62 -8.04
C PHE A 188 11.71 -16.04 -6.96
N ASP A 189 10.67 -15.23 -6.71
CA ASP A 189 9.67 -15.51 -5.67
C ASP A 189 8.80 -16.71 -6.03
N LEU A 190 8.42 -16.86 -7.30
CA LEU A 190 7.72 -18.05 -7.80
C LEU A 190 8.57 -19.30 -7.58
N SER A 191 9.86 -19.26 -7.94
CA SER A 191 10.76 -20.39 -7.75
C SER A 191 10.92 -20.72 -6.26
N ALA A 192 11.20 -19.73 -5.40
CA ALA A 192 11.36 -19.93 -3.96
C ALA A 192 10.10 -20.52 -3.31
N THR A 193 8.92 -20.03 -3.72
CA THR A 193 7.64 -20.47 -3.15
C THR A 193 7.26 -21.87 -3.61
N PHE A 194 7.35 -22.17 -4.92
CA PHE A 194 6.93 -23.46 -5.46
C PHE A 194 7.98 -24.58 -5.31
N ILE A 195 9.27 -24.24 -5.17
CA ILE A 195 10.32 -25.22 -4.82
C ILE A 195 10.20 -25.60 -3.34
N SER A 196 10.02 -24.63 -2.44
CA SER A 196 9.83 -24.92 -1.01
C SER A 196 8.54 -25.72 -0.78
N ARG A 197 7.42 -25.28 -1.37
CA ARG A 197 6.10 -25.93 -1.23
C ARG A 197 5.56 -26.35 -2.58
N ASN A 198 5.99 -27.51 -3.03
CA ASN A 198 5.49 -28.09 -4.28
C ASN A 198 4.06 -28.65 -4.09
N PRO A 199 3.01 -28.06 -4.71
CA PRO A 199 1.63 -28.57 -4.58
C PRO A 199 1.47 -29.98 -5.13
N PHE A 200 2.30 -30.39 -6.08
CA PHE A 200 2.23 -31.70 -6.73
C PHE A 200 2.79 -32.84 -5.87
N ARG A 201 3.31 -32.55 -4.68
CA ARG A 201 3.70 -33.59 -3.71
C ARG A 201 2.49 -34.28 -3.05
N TYR A 202 1.31 -33.65 -3.11
CA TYR A 202 0.09 -34.22 -2.53
C TYR A 202 -0.68 -35.04 -3.55
N THR A 203 -1.33 -36.10 -3.05
CA THR A 203 -2.23 -36.94 -3.84
C THR A 203 -3.68 -36.49 -3.73
N ASN A 204 -4.05 -35.80 -2.65
CA ASN A 204 -5.41 -35.30 -2.44
C ASN A 204 -5.63 -33.99 -3.25
N PRO A 205 -6.61 -33.95 -4.18
CA PRO A 205 -6.84 -32.76 -5.02
C PRO A 205 -7.15 -31.49 -4.23
N GLY A 206 -7.86 -31.60 -3.10
CA GLY A 206 -8.16 -30.46 -2.24
C GLY A 206 -6.91 -29.86 -1.59
N GLN A 207 -5.96 -30.72 -1.19
CA GLN A 207 -4.67 -30.27 -0.64
C GLN A 207 -3.79 -29.62 -1.71
N ILE A 208 -3.81 -30.14 -2.94
CA ILE A 208 -3.09 -29.53 -4.08
C ILE A 208 -3.61 -28.11 -4.30
N LEU A 209 -4.93 -27.93 -4.40
CA LEU A 209 -5.55 -26.61 -4.60
C LEU A 209 -5.28 -25.67 -3.44
N ALA A 210 -5.37 -26.15 -2.19
CA ALA A 210 -5.10 -25.34 -1.01
C ALA A 210 -3.63 -24.90 -0.92
N CYS A 211 -2.68 -25.79 -1.23
CA CYS A 211 -1.25 -25.46 -1.29
C CYS A 211 -0.97 -24.45 -2.40
N PHE A 212 -1.56 -24.64 -3.58
CA PHE A 212 -1.42 -23.70 -4.69
C PHE A 212 -1.96 -22.31 -4.31
N ALA A 213 -3.16 -22.24 -3.73
CA ALA A 213 -3.75 -20.99 -3.27
C ALA A 213 -2.91 -20.31 -2.17
N TYR A 214 -2.38 -21.10 -1.23
CA TYR A 214 -1.49 -20.60 -0.19
C TYR A 214 -0.22 -19.97 -0.77
N ASN A 215 0.43 -20.63 -1.74
CA ASN A 215 1.61 -20.10 -2.42
C ASN A 215 1.30 -18.75 -3.09
N ILE A 216 0.20 -18.66 -3.85
CA ILE A 216 -0.21 -17.41 -4.51
C ILE A 216 -0.47 -16.30 -3.49
N VAL A 217 -1.19 -16.59 -2.40
CA VAL A 217 -1.47 -15.60 -1.34
C VAL A 217 -0.17 -15.16 -0.65
N SER A 218 0.76 -16.07 -0.40
CA SER A 218 2.04 -15.75 0.25
C SER A 218 2.89 -14.78 -0.57
N MET A 219 2.93 -14.96 -1.89
CA MET A 219 3.61 -14.04 -2.82
C MET A 219 2.92 -12.66 -2.81
N MET A 220 1.60 -12.62 -3.00
CA MET A 220 0.86 -11.35 -3.15
C MET A 220 0.66 -10.58 -1.85
N SER A 221 0.64 -11.24 -0.69
CA SER A 221 0.36 -10.60 0.61
C SER A 221 1.35 -9.48 0.90
N GLY A 222 2.61 -9.67 0.52
CA GLY A 222 3.67 -8.68 0.67
C GLY A 222 3.44 -7.42 -0.15
N GLU A 223 3.17 -7.61 -1.45
CA GLU A 223 2.91 -6.51 -2.38
C GLU A 223 1.68 -5.69 -1.98
N ILE A 224 0.60 -6.38 -1.60
CA ILE A 224 -0.67 -5.77 -1.19
C ILE A 224 -0.48 -5.00 0.13
N GLY A 225 0.22 -5.59 1.10
CA GLY A 225 0.55 -4.94 2.37
C GLY A 225 1.41 -3.69 2.20
N TYR A 226 2.51 -3.80 1.44
CA TYR A 226 3.38 -2.66 1.12
C TYR A 226 2.62 -1.55 0.41
N THR A 227 1.73 -1.92 -0.50
CA THR A 227 0.87 -1.02 -1.24
C THR A 227 -0.05 -0.22 -0.32
N ILE A 228 -0.75 -0.90 0.61
CA ILE A 228 -1.64 -0.25 1.57
C ILE A 228 -0.82 0.65 2.50
N TRP A 229 0.34 0.19 2.96
CA TRP A 229 1.24 0.98 3.79
C TRP A 229 1.77 2.24 3.08
N LYS A 230 2.12 2.15 1.80
CA LYS A 230 2.60 3.30 1.02
C LYS A 230 1.49 4.28 0.68
N LEU A 231 0.27 3.81 0.37
CA LEU A 231 -0.89 4.66 0.10
C LEU A 231 -1.43 5.40 1.34
N THR A 232 -1.01 4.97 2.52
CA THR A 232 -1.42 5.57 3.79
C THR A 232 -0.37 6.50 4.38
N LYS A 233 0.85 6.53 3.82
CA LYS A 233 1.92 7.50 4.13
C LYS A 233 1.65 8.83 3.47
#